data_AF-A0A1V1SVK3-F1
#
_entry.id   AF-A0A1V1SVK3-F1
#
_cell.length_a   1.000
_cell.length_b   1.000
_cell.length_c   1.000
_cell.angle_alpha   90.00
_cell.angle_beta   90.00
_cell.angle_gamma   90.00
#
_symmetry.space_group_name_H-M   'P 1'
#
loop_
_entity.id
_entity.type
_entity.pdbx_description
1 polymer ?
#
loop_
_entity_poly.entity_id
_entity_poly.type
_entity_poly.pdbx_seq_one_letter_code
_entity_poly.pdbx_strand_id
1 'polypeptide(L)'
;MKWVSLGALALVVPVQAGLRFQCSTLTIQRLDPVVQPGSNPSAHLHHIVGGNAFNATMTGDVAERATCTTCEMSEDFSNYWTATLFFKHQNGSYHRVPVIPVNPGNLDGYTGTQGGLTVYYTQHDLIRDMIAQNPVKTFPPVAISGHFVLMNKGPRR
;
A
#
# COMPACT_ATOMS: atom_id res chain seq x y z
N MET A 1 -11.15 18.38 59.17
CA MET A 1 -10.54 19.17 58.07
C MET A 1 -10.24 18.21 56.93
N LYS A 2 -11.29 17.74 56.26
CA LYS A 2 -11.83 18.20 54.97
C LYS A 2 -10.84 18.08 53.78
N TRP A 3 -11.11 17.06 52.96
CA TRP A 3 -11.15 17.07 51.49
C TRP A 3 -9.98 17.72 50.75
N VAL A 4 -9.03 16.92 50.20
CA VAL A 4 -8.74 16.86 48.75
C VAL A 4 -8.03 15.54 48.44
N SER A 5 -8.77 14.47 48.18
CA SER A 5 -8.24 13.28 47.50
C SER A 5 -9.25 12.82 46.46
N LEU A 6 -9.52 13.70 45.51
CA LEU A 6 -10.41 13.46 44.37
C LEU A 6 -9.81 14.21 43.19
N GLY A 7 -9.34 13.48 42.19
CA GLY A 7 -9.08 14.06 40.87
C GLY A 7 -7.77 13.66 40.20
N ALA A 8 -7.52 12.36 40.03
CA ALA A 8 -6.71 11.90 38.91
C ALA A 8 -7.27 10.58 38.38
N LEU A 9 -8.56 10.59 38.00
CA LEU A 9 -9.06 9.60 37.05
C LEU A 9 -8.48 10.01 35.70
N ALA A 10 -7.27 9.53 35.39
CA ALA A 10 -6.68 9.70 34.08
C ALA A 10 -7.65 9.09 33.06
N LEU A 11 -8.12 9.91 32.12
CA LEU A 11 -8.89 9.45 30.97
C LEU A 11 -7.98 8.54 30.14
N VAL A 12 -8.07 7.22 30.34
CA VAL A 12 -7.54 6.23 29.41
C VAL A 12 -8.51 6.15 28.23
N VAL A 13 -8.56 7.20 27.42
CA VAL A 13 -9.25 7.16 26.13
C VAL A 13 -8.35 6.42 25.13
N PRO A 14 -8.87 5.42 24.40
CA PRO A 14 -8.11 4.78 23.35
C PRO A 14 -7.76 5.82 22.28
N VAL A 15 -6.47 5.95 21.96
CA VAL A 15 -5.99 6.81 20.87
C VAL A 15 -5.97 5.99 19.58
N GLN A 16 -6.80 6.38 18.62
CA GLN A 16 -6.77 5.80 17.30
C GLN A 16 -5.76 6.56 16.45
N ALA A 17 -4.80 5.85 15.85
CA ALA A 17 -3.79 6.42 14.97
C ALA A 17 -3.70 5.61 13.69
N GLY A 18 -3.58 6.30 12.56
CA GLY A 18 -3.31 5.69 11.27
C GLY A 18 -2.44 6.62 10.43
N LEU A 19 -1.58 6.03 9.60
CA LEU A 19 -0.80 6.77 8.61
C LEU A 19 -1.39 6.51 7.24
N ARG A 20 -1.52 7.56 6.45
CA ARG A 20 -1.98 7.48 5.07
C ARG A 20 -1.16 8.44 4.25
N PHE A 21 -0.44 7.95 3.25
CA PHE A 21 0.44 8.77 2.43
C PHE A 21 0.52 8.24 1.00
N GLN A 22 0.95 9.10 0.08
CA GLN A 22 1.02 8.77 -1.33
C GLN A 22 2.43 8.33 -1.72
N CYS A 23 2.53 7.39 -2.67
CA CYS A 23 3.78 7.04 -3.32
C CYS A 23 3.63 7.08 -4.83
N SER A 24 4.54 7.79 -5.52
CA SER A 24 4.56 7.86 -6.97
C SER A 24 4.96 6.53 -7.60
N THR A 25 4.62 6.34 -8.87
CA THR A 25 5.05 5.18 -9.64
C THR A 25 6.57 5.10 -9.68
N LEU A 26 7.15 4.01 -9.17
CA LEU A 26 8.56 3.71 -9.35
C LEU A 26 8.78 3.05 -10.71
N THR A 27 8.09 1.93 -10.96
CA THR A 27 8.22 1.19 -12.20
C THR A 27 7.05 0.22 -12.42
N ILE A 28 6.93 -0.31 -13.64
CA ILE A 28 6.00 -1.39 -13.97
C ILE A 28 6.83 -2.51 -14.59
N GLN A 29 6.93 -3.65 -13.90
CA GLN A 29 7.84 -4.72 -14.28
C GLN A 29 7.23 -6.11 -14.06
N ARG A 30 7.75 -7.09 -14.80
CA ARG A 30 7.37 -8.49 -14.67
C ARG A 30 8.18 -9.17 -13.57
N LEU A 31 8.10 -8.68 -12.35
CA LEU A 31 8.84 -9.22 -11.20
C LEU A 31 7.86 -9.60 -10.10
N ASP A 32 7.92 -10.86 -9.66
CA ASP A 32 7.08 -11.37 -8.58
C ASP A 32 7.93 -12.17 -7.58
N PRO A 33 8.55 -11.49 -6.61
CA PRO A 33 9.43 -12.13 -5.66
C PRO A 33 8.73 -13.02 -4.64
N VAL A 34 7.39 -13.02 -4.60
CA VAL A 34 6.62 -13.84 -3.65
C VAL A 34 6.12 -15.12 -4.32
N VAL A 35 5.54 -15.02 -5.52
CA VAL A 35 5.00 -16.19 -6.22
C VAL A 35 6.05 -16.85 -7.11
N GLN A 36 6.96 -16.09 -7.73
CA GLN A 36 8.01 -16.60 -8.62
C GLN A 36 9.40 -16.01 -8.28
N PRO A 37 9.95 -16.31 -7.09
CA PRO A 37 11.23 -15.77 -6.66
C PRO A 37 12.35 -16.09 -7.67
N GLY A 38 13.12 -15.07 -8.04
CA GLY A 38 14.24 -15.17 -8.98
C GLY A 38 13.85 -15.19 -10.47
N SER A 39 12.56 -15.24 -10.79
CA SER A 39 12.09 -15.24 -12.18
C SER A 39 12.08 -13.83 -12.77
N ASN A 40 12.76 -13.65 -13.91
CA ASN A 40 12.76 -12.40 -14.67
C ASN A 40 12.81 -12.70 -16.19
N PRO A 41 11.66 -12.63 -16.91
CA PRO A 41 10.37 -12.12 -16.46
C PRO A 41 9.52 -13.18 -15.72
N SER A 42 8.81 -12.75 -14.66
CA SER A 42 7.75 -13.53 -14.03
C SER A 42 6.46 -13.57 -14.87
N ALA A 43 5.54 -14.47 -14.57
CA ALA A 43 4.22 -14.54 -15.22
C ALA A 43 3.34 -13.30 -14.94
N HIS A 44 3.55 -12.61 -13.82
CA HIS A 44 2.76 -11.44 -13.40
C HIS A 44 3.44 -10.12 -13.79
N LEU A 45 2.64 -9.10 -14.09
CA LEU A 45 3.10 -7.72 -14.28
C LEU A 45 2.65 -6.88 -13.09
N HIS A 46 3.61 -6.28 -12.40
CA HIS A 46 3.34 -5.49 -11.21
C HIS A 46 3.62 -4.01 -11.44
N HIS A 47 2.74 -3.18 -10.88
CA HIS A 47 2.98 -1.76 -10.66
C HIS A 47 3.63 -1.60 -9.29
N ILE A 48 4.81 -1.00 -9.25
CA ILE A 48 5.68 -0.96 -8.08
C ILE A 48 5.89 0.50 -7.66
N VAL A 49 5.86 0.75 -6.34
CA VAL A 49 6.11 2.04 -5.69
C VAL A 49 6.96 1.86 -4.42
N GLY A 50 7.46 2.96 -3.86
CA GLY A 50 8.25 2.98 -2.64
C GLY A 50 9.75 2.97 -2.90
N GLY A 51 10.50 2.18 -2.13
CA GLY A 51 11.96 2.13 -2.17
C GLY A 51 12.55 1.63 -3.50
N ASN A 52 13.78 2.02 -3.85
CA ASN A 52 14.44 1.58 -5.09
C ASN A 52 15.11 0.18 -5.01
N ALA A 53 14.89 -0.59 -3.95
CA ALA A 53 15.54 -1.88 -3.71
C ALA A 53 14.73 -3.11 -4.17
N PHE A 54 13.67 -2.91 -4.98
CA PHE A 54 12.81 -3.97 -5.49
C PHE A 54 13.56 -4.89 -6.47
N ASN A 55 13.45 -6.21 -6.27
CA ASN A 55 14.16 -7.19 -7.10
C ASN A 55 13.37 -8.51 -7.19
N ALA A 56 13.70 -9.38 -8.15
CA ALA A 56 13.07 -10.67 -8.38
C ALA A 56 13.14 -11.63 -7.18
N THR A 57 14.14 -11.48 -6.29
CA THR A 57 14.35 -12.41 -5.16
C THR A 57 14.00 -11.84 -3.79
N MET A 58 13.94 -10.50 -3.64
CA MET A 58 13.68 -9.78 -2.39
C MET A 58 14.34 -10.37 -1.13
N THR A 59 15.63 -10.72 -1.20
CA THR A 59 16.36 -11.28 -0.05
C THR A 59 16.79 -10.20 0.95
N GLY A 60 16.79 -10.54 2.24
CA GLY A 60 17.21 -9.66 3.33
C GLY A 60 16.24 -8.50 3.60
N ASP A 61 16.68 -7.52 4.40
CA ASP A 61 15.93 -6.28 4.58
C ASP A 61 16.08 -5.40 3.32
N VAL A 62 14.95 -5.18 2.64
CA VAL A 62 14.88 -4.38 1.42
C VAL A 62 14.93 -2.88 1.73
N ALA A 63 14.40 -2.46 2.88
CA ALA A 63 14.34 -1.07 3.28
C ALA A 63 15.72 -0.54 3.68
N GLU A 64 16.59 -1.38 4.25
CA GLU A 64 17.99 -1.01 4.56
C GLU A 64 18.85 -0.82 3.30
N ARG A 65 18.51 -1.50 2.20
CA ARG A 65 19.27 -1.43 0.94
C ARG A 65 18.83 -0.30 0.03
N ALA A 66 17.63 0.23 0.22
CA ALA A 66 17.11 1.30 -0.61
C ALA A 66 17.78 2.63 -0.25
N THR A 67 18.11 3.42 -1.27
CA THR A 67 18.74 4.74 -1.14
C THR A 67 17.78 5.88 -1.43
N CYS A 68 16.61 5.59 -2.00
CA CYS A 68 15.54 6.55 -2.23
C CYS A 68 14.17 5.87 -2.15
N THR A 69 13.13 6.69 -2.00
CA THR A 69 11.72 6.27 -1.99
C THR A 69 10.89 7.20 -2.87
N THR A 70 9.82 6.67 -3.47
CA THR A 70 8.82 7.47 -4.18
C THR A 70 7.65 7.92 -3.29
N CYS A 71 7.68 7.55 -2.01
CA CYS A 71 6.67 7.91 -1.03
C CYS A 71 6.87 9.33 -0.47
N GLU A 72 5.75 9.96 -0.10
CA GLU A 72 5.73 11.25 0.58
C GLU A 72 6.46 11.21 1.93
N MET A 73 6.32 10.09 2.65
CA MET A 73 7.09 9.82 3.86
C MET A 73 8.53 9.45 3.48
N SER A 74 9.48 10.37 3.70
CA SER A 74 10.87 10.21 3.29
C SER A 74 11.61 9.08 4.03
N GLU A 75 11.09 8.67 5.18
CA GLU A 75 11.60 7.62 6.06
C GLU A 75 11.12 6.22 5.66
N ASP A 76 10.14 6.12 4.76
CA ASP A 76 9.60 4.84 4.30
C ASP A 76 10.30 4.36 3.03
N PHE A 77 11.18 3.38 3.21
CA PHE A 77 11.94 2.72 2.15
C PHE A 77 11.36 1.35 1.76
N SER A 78 10.15 1.02 2.25
CA SER A 78 9.47 -0.22 1.94
C SER A 78 9.10 -0.29 0.45
N ASN A 79 8.92 -1.51 -0.04
CA ASN A 79 8.40 -1.74 -1.39
C ASN A 79 6.94 -2.16 -1.34
N TYR A 80 6.13 -1.55 -2.21
CA TYR A 80 4.72 -1.90 -2.41
C TYR A 80 4.47 -2.19 -3.87
N TRP A 81 3.71 -3.25 -4.15
CA TRP A 81 3.36 -3.58 -5.52
C TRP A 81 1.97 -4.20 -5.62
N THR A 82 1.35 -4.00 -6.78
CA THR A 82 0.03 -4.57 -7.11
C THR A 82 0.02 -5.11 -8.53
N ALA A 83 -0.88 -6.05 -8.80
CA ALA A 83 -1.14 -6.52 -10.16
C ALA A 83 -1.56 -5.36 -11.06
N THR A 84 -0.95 -5.28 -12.24
CA THR A 84 -1.33 -4.27 -13.23
C THR A 84 -2.65 -4.65 -13.87
N LEU A 85 -3.62 -3.74 -13.86
CA LEU A 85 -4.92 -3.96 -14.48
C LEU A 85 -4.85 -3.76 -16.01
N PHE A 86 -5.44 -4.69 -16.74
CA PHE A 86 -5.65 -4.60 -18.18
C PHE A 86 -7.14 -4.68 -18.49
N PHE A 87 -7.59 -3.84 -19.40
CA PHE A 87 -8.91 -3.97 -20.00
C PHE A 87 -8.81 -4.80 -21.28
N LYS A 88 -9.73 -5.76 -21.42
CA LYS A 88 -9.86 -6.59 -22.60
C LYS A 88 -10.94 -6.02 -23.53
N HIS A 89 -10.56 -5.61 -24.73
CA HIS A 89 -11.49 -5.19 -25.77
C HIS A 89 -12.27 -6.38 -26.37
N GLN A 90 -13.40 -6.09 -26.99
CA GLN A 90 -14.21 -7.09 -27.71
C GLN A 90 -13.45 -7.76 -28.86
N ASN A 91 -12.47 -7.07 -29.46
CA ASN A 91 -11.60 -7.62 -30.50
C ASN A 91 -10.48 -8.54 -29.94
N GLY A 92 -10.47 -8.79 -28.63
CA GLY A 92 -9.48 -9.65 -27.97
C GLY A 92 -8.17 -8.96 -27.58
N SER A 93 -7.96 -7.69 -27.95
CA SER A 93 -6.76 -6.95 -27.53
C SER A 93 -6.84 -6.50 -26.07
N TYR A 94 -5.68 -6.27 -25.47
CA TYR A 94 -5.56 -5.81 -24.10
C TYR A 94 -4.88 -4.44 -24.06
N HIS A 95 -5.40 -3.52 -23.27
CA HIS A 95 -4.74 -2.27 -22.95
C HIS A 95 -4.55 -2.14 -21.45
N ARG A 96 -3.39 -1.63 -21.04
CA ARG A 96 -3.11 -1.35 -19.63
C ARG A 96 -3.97 -0.18 -19.18
N VAL A 97 -4.66 -0.33 -18.05
CA VAL A 97 -5.40 0.76 -17.42
C VAL A 97 -4.38 1.68 -16.73
N PRO A 98 -4.31 2.97 -17.08
CA PRO A 98 -3.41 3.91 -16.42
C PRO A 98 -3.80 4.09 -14.95
N VAL A 99 -2.80 4.10 -14.07
CA VAL A 99 -3.00 4.42 -12.66
C VAL A 99 -2.93 5.94 -12.50
N ILE A 100 -3.97 6.51 -11.90
CA ILE A 100 -4.06 7.94 -11.63
C ILE A 100 -3.84 8.21 -10.14
N PRO A 101 -3.15 9.31 -9.78
CA PRO A 101 -2.97 9.68 -8.39
C PRO A 101 -4.34 10.03 -7.77
N VAL A 102 -4.46 9.80 -6.46
CA VAL A 102 -5.63 10.23 -5.71
C VAL A 102 -5.67 11.75 -5.65
N ASN A 103 -6.87 12.34 -5.71
CA ASN A 103 -7.05 13.79 -5.65
C ASN A 103 -6.39 14.35 -4.37
N PRO A 104 -5.53 15.39 -4.46
CA PRO A 104 -4.87 16.03 -3.32
C PRO A 104 -5.82 16.47 -2.21
N GLY A 105 -7.05 16.86 -2.55
CA GLY A 105 -8.07 17.24 -1.57
C GLY A 105 -8.54 16.10 -0.66
N ASN A 106 -8.25 14.84 -1.03
CA ASN A 106 -8.60 13.65 -0.26
C ASN A 106 -7.42 13.10 0.56
N LEU A 107 -6.24 13.74 0.50
CA LEU A 107 -4.97 13.25 1.05
C LEU A 107 -4.02 14.39 1.43
N ASP A 108 -4.23 14.97 2.62
CA ASP A 108 -3.38 15.95 3.31
C ASP A 108 -2.81 17.11 2.46
N GLY A 109 -3.38 17.35 1.27
CA GLY A 109 -2.96 18.39 0.34
C GLY A 109 -1.74 18.05 -0.53
N TYR A 110 -1.22 16.82 -0.53
CA TYR A 110 -0.04 16.48 -1.34
C TYR A 110 -0.38 16.40 -2.83
N THR A 111 0.32 17.20 -3.66
CA THR A 111 0.06 17.39 -5.09
C THR A 111 1.16 16.84 -6.01
N GLY A 112 2.23 16.28 -5.46
CA GLY A 112 3.42 15.86 -6.22
C GLY A 112 3.34 14.46 -6.84
N THR A 113 2.31 13.67 -6.54
CA THR A 113 2.27 12.24 -6.89
C THR A 113 2.00 12.02 -8.38
N GLN A 114 2.83 11.19 -9.02
CA GLN A 114 2.64 10.78 -10.41
C GLN A 114 2.18 9.32 -10.49
N GLY A 115 0.91 9.12 -10.82
CA GLY A 115 0.26 7.81 -10.77
C GLY A 115 0.29 7.24 -9.36
N GLY A 116 0.78 6.02 -9.21
CA GLY A 116 1.20 5.51 -7.90
C GLY A 116 0.09 4.89 -7.05
N LEU A 117 0.38 4.67 -5.78
CA LEU A 117 -0.53 4.03 -4.82
C LEU A 117 -0.61 4.87 -3.54
N THR A 118 -1.74 4.80 -2.84
CA THR A 118 -1.87 5.31 -1.48
C THR A 118 -1.66 4.17 -0.50
N VAL A 119 -0.71 4.35 0.40
CA VAL A 119 -0.38 3.39 1.46
C VAL A 119 -1.17 3.77 2.71
N TYR A 120 -1.78 2.77 3.35
CA TYR A 120 -2.54 2.92 4.58
C TYR A 120 -1.93 2.01 5.65
N TYR A 121 -1.52 2.59 6.77
CA TYR A 121 -1.23 1.89 8.01
C TYR A 121 -2.32 2.23 9.01
N THR A 122 -3.30 1.36 9.14
CA THR A 122 -4.40 1.50 10.10
C THR A 122 -4.20 0.54 11.26
N GLN A 123 -4.64 0.92 12.45
CA GLN A 123 -4.69 0.02 13.61
C GLN A 123 -5.72 -1.10 13.44
N HIS A 124 -6.74 -0.87 12.61
CA HIS A 124 -7.82 -1.80 12.34
C HIS A 124 -7.63 -2.41 10.95
N ASP A 125 -7.94 -3.70 10.82
CA ASP A 125 -8.04 -4.33 9.51
C ASP A 125 -9.27 -3.76 8.77
N LEU A 126 -9.23 -3.77 7.44
CA LEU A 126 -10.36 -3.33 6.61
C LEU A 126 -11.61 -4.22 6.78
N ILE A 127 -11.56 -5.27 7.61
CA ILE A 127 -12.64 -6.23 7.87
C ILE A 127 -13.45 -5.80 9.11
N ARG A 128 -12.81 -5.16 10.09
CA ARG A 128 -13.40 -4.65 11.34
C ARG A 128 -13.93 -3.22 11.22
N ASP A 129 -13.52 -2.49 10.18
CA ASP A 129 -14.05 -1.18 9.82
C ASP A 129 -15.44 -1.32 9.16
N MET A 130 -16.46 -1.62 9.97
CA MET A 130 -17.88 -1.26 9.73
C MET A 130 -18.42 -1.52 8.30
N ILE A 131 -18.00 -2.60 7.63
CA ILE A 131 -18.50 -3.03 6.30
C ILE A 131 -20.03 -3.18 6.29
N ALA A 132 -20.63 -3.46 7.45
CA ALA A 132 -22.07 -3.52 7.62
C ALA A 132 -22.80 -2.22 7.25
N GLN A 133 -22.14 -1.06 7.35
CA GLN A 133 -22.75 0.24 7.06
C GLN A 133 -22.40 0.77 5.68
N ASN A 134 -21.23 0.43 5.13
CA ASN A 134 -20.79 0.83 3.79
C ASN A 134 -20.11 -0.35 3.05
N PRO A 135 -20.87 -1.26 2.44
CA PRO A 135 -20.29 -2.41 1.75
C PRO A 135 -19.54 -1.94 0.50
N VAL A 136 -18.21 -1.99 0.56
CA VAL A 136 -17.37 -1.90 -0.65
C VAL A 136 -17.56 -3.21 -1.42
N LYS A 137 -18.31 -3.15 -2.52
CA LYS A 137 -18.44 -4.29 -3.42
C LYS A 137 -17.11 -4.51 -4.14
N THR A 138 -16.37 -5.53 -3.72
CA THR A 138 -15.29 -6.09 -4.54
C THR A 138 -15.90 -6.69 -5.82
N PHE A 139 -15.17 -6.58 -6.93
CA PHE A 139 -15.61 -7.16 -8.20
C PHE A 139 -15.97 -8.64 -8.00
N PRO A 140 -17.09 -9.13 -8.58
CA PRO A 140 -17.48 -10.53 -8.45
C PRO A 140 -16.32 -11.42 -8.92
N PRO A 141 -16.01 -12.50 -8.18
CA PRO A 141 -14.85 -13.33 -8.45
C PRO A 141 -15.01 -14.01 -9.80
N VAL A 142 -14.30 -13.53 -10.82
CA VAL A 142 -13.78 -14.41 -11.86
C VAL A 142 -12.63 -15.16 -11.21
N ALA A 143 -12.57 -16.48 -11.33
CA ALA A 143 -11.60 -17.33 -10.66
C ALA A 143 -10.14 -16.91 -10.92
N ILE A 144 -9.64 -16.00 -10.09
CA ILE A 144 -8.24 -15.61 -9.92
C ILE A 144 -8.12 -15.13 -8.47
N SER A 145 -7.50 -15.96 -7.64
CA SER A 145 -7.13 -15.63 -6.27
C SER A 145 -6.18 -14.43 -6.28
N GLY A 146 -6.56 -13.32 -5.66
CA GLY A 146 -5.69 -12.14 -5.63
C GLY A 146 -6.30 -10.92 -4.94
N HIS A 147 -6.53 -10.99 -3.63
CA HIS A 147 -6.42 -9.81 -2.78
C HIS A 147 -5.10 -9.90 -2.04
N PHE A 148 -4.07 -9.22 -2.54
CA PHE A 148 -2.88 -8.96 -1.73
C PHE A 148 -2.17 -7.69 -2.21
N VAL A 149 -2.30 -6.60 -1.46
CA VAL A 149 -1.30 -5.52 -1.46
C VAL A 149 -0.19 -6.01 -0.53
N LEU A 150 0.85 -6.63 -1.11
CA LEU A 150 1.96 -7.20 -0.34
C LEU A 150 2.87 -6.05 0.12
N MET A 151 2.85 -5.77 1.42
CA MET A 151 3.80 -4.89 2.09
C MET A 151 4.98 -5.73 2.59
N ASN A 152 6.18 -5.51 2.05
CA ASN A 152 7.38 -5.95 2.76
C ASN A 152 7.90 -4.77 3.58
N LYS A 153 7.42 -4.68 4.82
CA LYS A 153 7.87 -3.70 5.81
C LYS A 153 9.19 -4.20 6.40
N GLY A 154 10.31 -3.61 6.01
CA GLY A 154 11.58 -3.81 6.72
C GLY A 154 11.43 -3.34 8.17
N PRO A 155 11.82 -4.12 9.19
CA PRO A 155 11.80 -3.65 10.56
C PRO A 155 12.90 -2.60 10.76
N ARG A 156 12.55 -1.38 11.16
CA ARG A 156 13.53 -0.47 11.78
C ARG A 156 13.23 -0.27 13.26
N ARG A 157 14.32 -0.37 14.03
CA ARG A 157 14.45 -0.20 15.47
C ARG A 157 14.04 1.20 15.90
#